data_AF-A0A973I4A7-F1
#
_entry.id   AF-A0A973I4A7-F1
#
_cell.length_a   1.000
_cell.length_b   1.000
_cell.length_c   1.000
_cell.angle_alpha   90.00
_cell.angle_beta   90.00
_cell.angle_gamma   90.00
#
_symmetry.space_group_name_H-M   'P 1'
#
loop_
_entity.id
_entity.type
_entity.pdbx_description
1 polymer ?
#
loop_
_entity_poly.entity_id
_entity_poly.type
_entity_poly.pdbx_seq_one_letter_code
_entity_poly.pdbx_strand_id
1 'polypeptide(L)'
;MPPLFLERNIDQLNNYTKFIIAGHSLGGAIATLAGSYLLEMGIKSQNISVYTFGAPPIARTDFCEHYQHKLNIYRLVNSNDMVPKLDKLT
;
A
#
# COMPACT_ATOMS: atom_id res chain seq x y z
N MET A 1 -11.17 -11.90 -6.14
CA MET A 1 -11.18 -13.16 -5.39
C MET A 1 -9.75 -13.52 -5.05
N PRO A 2 -9.35 -13.55 -3.76
CA PRO A 2 -7.97 -13.85 -3.40
C PRO A 2 -7.64 -15.34 -3.57
N PRO A 3 -6.37 -15.70 -3.74
CA PRO A 3 -5.96 -17.10 -3.85
C PRO A 3 -6.18 -17.84 -2.52
N LEU A 4 -6.69 -19.07 -2.61
CA LEU A 4 -7.17 -19.92 -1.51
C LEU A 4 -6.19 -20.12 -0.33
N PHE A 5 -4.89 -19.91 -0.55
CA PHE A 5 -3.84 -20.19 0.44
C PHE A 5 -3.76 -19.14 1.55
N LEU A 6 -4.18 -17.90 1.29
CA LEU A 6 -4.14 -16.82 2.29
C LEU A 6 -5.36 -16.83 3.22
N GLU A 7 -6.53 -17.25 2.73
CA GLU A 7 -7.78 -17.25 3.52
C GLU A 7 -7.72 -18.17 4.74
N ARG A 8 -6.96 -19.27 4.67
CA ARG A 8 -6.91 -20.27 5.75
C ARG A 8 -6.17 -19.84 7.01
N ASN A 9 -5.50 -18.68 7.03
CA ASN A 9 -4.67 -18.26 8.16
C ASN A 9 -4.74 -16.75 8.48
N ILE A 10 -5.75 -16.01 8.00
CA ILE A 10 -5.86 -14.57 8.27
C ILE A 10 -5.84 -14.25 9.78
N ASP A 11 -6.50 -15.05 10.61
CA ASP A 11 -6.47 -14.85 12.07
C ASP A 11 -5.06 -15.03 12.65
N GLN A 12 -4.32 -16.03 12.19
CA GLN A 12 -2.93 -16.24 12.63
C GLN A 12 -2.03 -15.09 12.17
N LEU A 13 -2.14 -14.69 10.91
CA LEU A 13 -1.38 -13.56 10.36
C LEU A 13 -1.69 -12.27 11.13
N ASN A 14 -2.95 -12.05 11.49
CA ASN A 14 -3.37 -10.89 12.26
C ASN A 14 -2.85 -10.88 13.71
N ASN A 15 -2.58 -12.03 14.29
CA ASN A 15 -2.09 -12.15 15.66
C ASN A 15 -0.57 -12.14 15.76
N TYR A 16 0.14 -12.59 14.72
CA TYR A 16 1.58 -12.88 14.81
C TYR A 16 2.44 -12.25 13.71
N THR A 17 1.86 -11.59 12.71
CA THR A 17 2.60 -11.08 11.56
C THR A 17 2.41 -9.58 11.37
N LYS A 18 3.52 -8.89 11.08
CA LYS A 18 3.52 -7.52 10.57
C LYS A 18 4.08 -7.51 9.15
N PHE A 19 3.36 -6.89 8.24
CA PHE A 19 3.72 -6.73 6.84
C PHE A 19 4.35 -5.35 6.63
N ILE A 20 5.64 -5.36 6.29
CA ILE A 20 6.35 -4.17 5.83
C ILE A 20 6.54 -4.32 4.32
N ILE A 21 5.84 -3.50 3.55
CA ILE A 21 5.90 -3.52 2.09
C ILE A 21 6.66 -2.29 1.65
N ALA A 22 7.74 -2.48 0.92
CA ALA A 22 8.58 -1.39 0.44
C ALA A 22 8.75 -1.44 -1.07
N GLY A 23 8.88 -0.26 -1.69
CA GLY A 23 9.18 -0.18 -3.12
C GLY A 23 9.67 1.19 -3.58
N HIS A 24 10.51 1.18 -4.60
CA HIS A 24 11.04 2.38 -5.26
C HIS A 24 10.43 2.57 -6.65
N SER A 25 10.17 3.82 -7.05
CA SER A 25 9.60 4.16 -8.36
C SER A 25 8.29 3.40 -8.60
N LEU A 26 8.13 2.73 -9.75
CA LEU A 26 7.00 1.84 -10.03
C LEU A 26 6.80 0.76 -8.94
N GLY A 27 7.87 0.28 -8.31
CA GLY A 27 7.78 -0.65 -7.20
C GLY A 27 7.06 -0.04 -5.98
N GLY A 28 7.19 1.27 -5.73
CA GLY A 28 6.47 1.94 -4.64
C GLY A 28 4.98 2.11 -4.94
N ALA A 29 4.64 2.30 -6.21
CA ALA A 29 3.26 2.23 -6.70
C ALA A 29 2.65 0.84 -6.45
N ILE A 30 3.36 -0.22 -6.83
CA ILE A 30 2.94 -1.62 -6.59
C ILE A 30 2.85 -1.91 -5.09
N ALA A 31 3.79 -1.41 -4.28
CA ALA A 31 3.78 -1.59 -2.82
C ALA A 31 2.50 -1.00 -2.19
N THR A 32 2.05 0.14 -2.69
CA THR A 32 0.78 0.76 -2.26
C THR A 32 -0.41 -0.14 -2.59
N LEU A 33 -0.47 -0.65 -3.82
CA LEU A 33 -1.54 -1.55 -4.26
C LEU A 33 -1.53 -2.88 -3.47
N ALA A 34 -0.36 -3.42 -3.18
CA ALA A 34 -0.21 -4.63 -2.38
C ALA A 34 -0.68 -4.41 -0.94
N GLY A 35 -0.40 -3.25 -0.35
CA GLY A 35 -0.91 -2.87 0.97
C GLY A 35 -2.45 -2.81 1.01
N SER A 36 -3.07 -2.15 0.03
CA SER A 36 -4.53 -2.15 -0.11
C SER A 36 -5.09 -3.55 -0.31
N TYR A 37 -4.42 -4.37 -1.11
CA TYR A 37 -4.86 -5.74 -1.34
C TYR A 37 -4.87 -6.57 -0.05
N LEU A 38 -3.81 -6.49 0.78
CA LEU A 38 -3.78 -7.19 2.08
C LEU A 38 -4.89 -6.71 3.03
N LEU A 39 -5.18 -5.41 3.04
CA LEU A 39 -6.26 -4.86 3.84
C LEU A 39 -7.62 -5.42 3.40
N GLU A 40 -7.90 -5.45 2.10
CA GLU A 40 -9.13 -6.02 1.53
C GLU A 40 -9.25 -7.54 1.78
N MET A 41 -8.12 -8.22 1.97
CA MET A 41 -8.08 -9.63 2.37
C MET A 41 -8.34 -9.87 3.87
N GLY A 42 -8.53 -8.82 4.67
CA GLY A 42 -8.84 -8.93 6.10
C GLY A 42 -7.62 -8.86 7.01
N ILE A 43 -6.43 -8.52 6.50
CA ILE A 43 -5.30 -8.18 7.37
C ILE A 43 -5.58 -6.83 8.03
N LYS A 44 -5.48 -6.77 9.36
CA LYS A 44 -5.72 -5.57 10.15
C LYS A 44 -4.76 -4.45 9.73
N SER A 45 -5.29 -3.25 9.56
CA SER A 45 -4.54 -2.05 9.15
C SER A 45 -3.27 -1.81 9.97
N GLN A 46 -3.34 -2.00 11.28
CA GLN A 46 -2.22 -1.88 12.22
C GLN A 46 -1.05 -2.84 11.96
N ASN A 47 -1.28 -3.92 11.23
CA ASN A 47 -0.27 -4.90 10.85
C ASN A 47 0.34 -4.60 9.47
N ILE A 48 -0.15 -3.59 8.75
CA ILE A 48 0.34 -3.22 7.41
C ILE A 48 1.05 -1.88 7.51
N SER A 49 2.27 -1.82 6.98
CA SER A 49 3.01 -0.57 6.79
C SER A 49 3.62 -0.56 5.40
N VAL A 50 3.33 0.49 4.64
CA VAL A 50 3.82 0.65 3.28
C VAL A 50 4.84 1.78 3.24
N TYR A 51 6.01 1.53 2.68
CA TYR A 51 7.08 2.50 2.48
C TYR A 51 7.36 2.67 0.99
N THR A 52 7.25 3.88 0.49
CA THR A 52 7.47 4.17 -0.93
C THR A 52 8.57 5.21 -1.09
N PHE A 53 9.41 5.03 -2.10
CA PHE A 53 10.54 5.91 -2.41
C PHE A 53 10.41 6.36 -3.86
N GLY A 54 10.28 7.67 -4.10
CA GLY A 54 10.18 8.19 -5.47
C GLY A 54 9.01 7.61 -6.29
N ALA A 55 7.90 7.24 -5.63
CA ALA A 55 6.79 6.56 -6.28
C ALA A 55 5.84 7.53 -7.00
N PRO A 56 5.38 7.20 -8.22
CA PRO A 56 4.45 8.04 -8.96
C PRO A 56 3.06 8.04 -8.30
N PRO A 57 2.21 9.04 -8.61
CA PRO A 57 0.79 8.95 -8.29
C PRO A 57 0.14 7.78 -9.02
N ILE A 58 -0.64 6.96 -8.31
CA ILE A 58 -1.34 5.79 -8.88
C ILE A 58 -2.82 5.72 -8.55
N ALA A 59 -3.29 6.64 -7.72
CA ALA A 59 -4.61 6.62 -7.15
C ALA A 59 -5.42 7.80 -7.65
N ARG A 60 -6.69 7.53 -7.94
CA ARG A 60 -7.71 8.55 -8.09
C ARG A 60 -8.18 9.05 -6.72
N THR A 61 -8.92 10.16 -6.73
CA THR A 61 -9.40 10.81 -5.50
C THR A 61 -10.22 9.85 -4.63
N ASP A 62 -11.09 9.06 -5.23
CA ASP A 62 -11.89 8.01 -4.58
C ASP A 62 -11.03 6.95 -3.88
N PHE A 63 -9.96 6.47 -4.53
CA PHE A 63 -9.01 5.55 -3.91
C PHE A 63 -8.30 6.20 -2.72
N CYS A 64 -7.84 7.45 -2.89
CA CYS A 64 -7.20 8.19 -1.81
C CYS A 64 -8.13 8.32 -0.60
N GLU A 65 -9.38 8.71 -0.83
CA GLU A 65 -10.39 8.86 0.21
C GLU A 65 -10.69 7.55 0.94
N HIS A 66 -10.76 6.45 0.19
CA HIS A 66 -11.04 5.13 0.76
C HIS A 66 -9.93 4.61 1.67
N TYR A 67 -8.66 4.81 1.30
CA TYR A 67 -7.52 4.18 1.98
C TYR A 67 -6.71 5.10 2.89
N GLN A 68 -6.83 6.44 2.78
CA GLN A 68 -6.02 7.41 3.55
C GLN A 68 -6.09 7.22 5.07
N HIS A 69 -7.21 6.73 5.60
CA HIS A 69 -7.40 6.48 7.03
C HIS A 69 -7.32 5.00 7.41
N LYS A 70 -7.15 4.11 6.42
CA LYS A 70 -7.13 2.66 6.62
C LYS A 70 -5.74 2.06 6.45
N LEU A 71 -4.83 2.71 5.72
CA LEU A 71 -3.47 2.22 5.49
C LEU A 71 -2.42 3.20 6.00
N ASN A 72 -1.41 2.65 6.69
CA ASN A 72 -0.24 3.40 7.07
C ASN A 72 0.75 3.44 5.89
N ILE A 73 0.67 4.50 5.08
CA ILE A 73 1.54 4.70 3.91
C ILE A 73 2.51 5.84 4.19
N TYR A 74 3.80 5.53 4.18
CA TYR A 74 4.90 6.47 4.30
C TYR A 74 5.50 6.73 2.91
N ARG A 75 5.39 7.97 2.43
CA ARG A 75 5.91 8.38 1.12
C ARG A 75 7.17 9.21 1.30
N LEU A 76 8.31 8.66 0.91
CA LEU A 76 9.59 9.34 0.90
C LEU A 76 9.82 9.92 -0.49
N VAL A 77 9.84 11.26 -0.55
CA VAL A 77 9.96 12.04 -1.78
C VAL A 77 11.21 12.89 -1.70
N ASN A 78 12.08 12.76 -2.69
CA ASN A 78 13.16 13.71 -2.91
C ASN A 78 12.62 14.92 -3.68
N SER A 79 12.89 16.14 -3.20
CA SER A 79 12.44 17.38 -3.84
C SER A 79 12.89 17.52 -5.30
N ASN A 80 14.02 16.90 -5.67
CA ASN A 80 14.55 16.92 -7.04
C ASN A 80 14.06 15.75 -7.91
N ASP A 81 13.24 14.84 -7.36
CA ASP A 81 12.65 13.74 -8.12
C ASP A 81 11.36 14.21 -8.82
N MET A 82 11.28 13.90 -10.12
CA MET A 82 10.11 14.22 -10.94
C MET A 82 9.03 13.14 -10.87
N VAL A 83 9.37 11.90 -10.52
CA VAL A 83 8.43 10.76 -10.57
C VAL A 83 7.22 10.97 -9.63
N PRO A 84 7.38 11.43 -8.38
CA PRO A 84 6.24 11.74 -7.51
C PRO A 84 5.40 12.94 -7.97
N LYS A 85 5.91 13.74 -8.92
CA LYS A 85 5.29 14.97 -9.45
C LYS A 85 4.61 14.77 -10.81
N LEU A 86 4.64 13.55 -11.34
CA LEU A 86 3.86 13.20 -12.53
C LEU A 86 2.38 13.51 -12.31
N ASP A 87 1.64 13.64 -13.40
CA ASP A 87 0.22 14.01 -13.33
C ASP A 87 -0.56 13.02 -12.47
N LYS A 88 -1.34 13.59 -11.55
CA LYS A 88 -2.25 12.82 -10.72
C LYS A 88 -3.41 12.38 -11.61
N LEU A 89 -3.82 11.14 -11.44
CA LEU A 89 -5.06 10.65 -12.02
C LEU A 89 -6.21 11.28 -11.21
N THR A 90 -6.61 12.52 -11.50
CA THR A 90 -7.77 13.17 -10.83
C THR A 90 -9.07 12.62 -11.39
#